data_AF-A0A2M7ELE2-F1
#
_entry.id   AF-A0A2M7ELE2-F1
#
_cell.length_a   1.000
_cell.length_b   1.000
_cell.length_c   1.000
_cell.angle_alpha   90.00
_cell.angle_beta   90.00
_cell.angle_gamma   90.00
#
_symmetry.space_group_name_H-M   'P 1'
#
loop_
_entity.id
_entity.type
_entity.pdbx_description
1 polymer ?
#
loop_
_entity_poly.entity_id
_entity_poly.type
_entity_poly.pdbx_seq_one_letter_code
_entity_poly.pdbx_strand_id
1 'polypeptide(L)'
;MPLWIPVTIAAAFMQNLRFLLQRHLKVTTLSTAGATWARFLYSAPLVALLVVVYLAVSGEAPPGTTVRFWGFIVSGGLAQIVATMCVVALFGRRNFAVGITLKKTEVMLTALVGLAVLGEAVSASVVIAIGFGFIGVVLLSEPPRGLVALPWR
;
A
#
# COMPACT_ATOMS: atom_id res chain seq x y z
N MET A 1 -6.93 -25.68 2.72
CA MET A 1 -5.89 -24.68 2.40
C MET A 1 -5.88 -23.64 3.50
N PRO A 2 -4.71 -23.15 3.95
CA PRO A 2 -4.67 -22.15 5.00
C PRO A 2 -5.32 -20.84 4.53
N LEU A 3 -6.19 -20.26 5.37
CA LEU A 3 -7.08 -19.13 5.04
C LEU A 3 -6.33 -17.89 4.53
N TRP A 4 -5.06 -17.72 4.91
CA TRP A 4 -4.24 -16.60 4.47
C TRP A 4 -4.01 -16.57 2.95
N ILE A 5 -4.01 -17.71 2.26
CA ILE A 5 -3.77 -17.78 0.81
C ILE A 5 -4.90 -17.08 0.03
N PRO A 6 -6.18 -17.52 0.13
CA PRO A 6 -7.26 -16.87 -0.59
C PRO A 6 -7.46 -15.40 -0.16
N VAL A 7 -7.24 -15.09 1.12
CA VAL A 7 -7.31 -13.71 1.63
C VAL A 7 -6.23 -12.82 0.98
N THR A 8 -5.01 -13.33 0.82
CA THR A 8 -3.92 -12.57 0.17
C THR A 8 -4.19 -12.33 -1.31
N ILE A 9 -4.74 -13.32 -2.02
CA ILE A 9 -5.14 -13.18 -3.42
C ILE A 9 -6.25 -12.12 -3.56
N ALA A 10 -7.28 -12.19 -2.72
CA ALA A 10 -8.36 -11.19 -2.71
C ALA A 10 -7.82 -9.79 -2.37
N ALA A 11 -6.92 -9.68 -1.40
CA ALA A 11 -6.29 -8.41 -1.02
C ALA A 11 -5.49 -7.82 -2.19
N ALA A 12 -4.69 -8.63 -2.89
CA ALA A 12 -3.93 -8.20 -4.06
C ALA A 12 -4.85 -7.72 -5.20
N PHE A 13 -5.96 -8.43 -5.45
CA PHE A 13 -6.97 -8.00 -6.42
C PHE A 13 -7.59 -6.65 -6.05
N MET A 14 -8.06 -6.50 -4.81
CA MET A 14 -8.64 -5.25 -4.31
C MET A 14 -7.64 -4.10 -4.33
N GLN A 15 -6.36 -4.38 -4.07
CA GLN A 15 -5.29 -3.38 -4.15
C GLN A 15 -5.11 -2.86 -5.58
N ASN A 16 -5.13 -3.74 -6.58
CA ASN A 16 -5.06 -3.37 -7.99
C ASN A 16 -6.31 -2.61 -8.46
N LEU A 17 -7.50 -3.12 -8.12
CA LEU A 17 -8.77 -2.47 -8.42
C LEU A 17 -8.81 -1.03 -7.87
N ARG A 18 -8.35 -0.85 -6.63
CA ARG A 18 -8.24 0.48 -6.02
C ARG A 18 -7.32 1.41 -6.80
N PHE A 19 -6.15 0.95 -7.22
CA PHE A 19 -5.23 1.79 -8.01
C PHE A 19 -5.85 2.21 -9.34
N LEU A 20 -6.60 1.31 -10.00
CA LEU A 20 -7.34 1.62 -11.22
C LEU A 20 -8.44 2.68 -10.98
N LEU A 21 -9.25 2.50 -9.95
CA LEU A 21 -10.33 3.43 -9.59
C LEU A 21 -9.79 4.80 -9.15
N GLN A 22 -8.71 4.84 -8.36
CA GLN A 22 -8.07 6.09 -7.94
C GLN A 22 -7.47 6.84 -9.13
N ARG A 23 -6.87 6.14 -10.09
CA ARG A 23 -6.41 6.74 -11.36
C ARG A 23 -7.59 7.32 -12.14
N HIS A 24 -8.71 6.61 -12.24
CA HIS A 24 -9.90 7.08 -12.95
C HIS A 24 -10.50 8.33 -12.29
N LEU A 25 -10.67 8.34 -10.96
CA LEU A 25 -11.23 9.47 -10.20
C LEU A 25 -10.35 10.72 -10.22
N LYS A 26 -9.01 10.57 -10.24
CA LYS A 26 -8.09 11.70 -10.40
C LYS A 26 -8.28 12.41 -11.75
N VAL A 27 -8.60 11.66 -12.79
CA VAL A 27 -8.77 12.19 -14.15
C VAL A 27 -10.10 12.93 -14.31
N THR A 28 -11.13 12.58 -13.51
CA THR A 28 -12.49 13.05 -13.77
C THR A 28 -13.03 14.12 -12.82
N THR A 29 -12.76 14.12 -11.50
CA THR A 29 -13.54 15.00 -10.59
C THR A 29 -12.92 15.46 -9.25
N LEU A 30 -11.84 14.88 -8.72
CA LEU A 30 -11.36 15.20 -7.35
C LEU A 30 -9.88 15.60 -7.25
N SER A 31 -9.58 16.50 -6.30
CA SER A 31 -8.20 16.84 -5.91
C SER A 31 -7.49 15.65 -5.25
N THR A 32 -6.15 15.65 -5.27
CA THR A 32 -5.32 14.56 -4.71
C THR A 32 -5.60 14.31 -3.22
N ALA A 33 -5.83 15.39 -2.46
CA ALA A 33 -6.20 15.32 -1.06
C ALA A 33 -7.63 14.77 -0.87
N GLY A 34 -8.59 15.21 -1.69
CA GLY A 34 -9.98 14.74 -1.61
C GLY A 34 -10.11 13.24 -1.90
N ALA A 35 -9.40 12.72 -2.90
CA ALA A 35 -9.40 11.28 -3.22
C ALA A 35 -8.78 10.44 -2.09
N THR A 36 -7.79 10.97 -1.39
CA THR A 36 -7.16 10.31 -0.24
C THR A 36 -8.09 10.34 0.98
N TRP A 37 -8.74 11.48 1.24
CA TRP A 37 -9.67 11.68 2.35
C TRP A 37 -10.92 10.81 2.24
N ALA A 38 -11.52 10.73 1.05
CA ALA A 38 -12.72 9.92 0.80
C ALA A 38 -12.51 8.46 1.23
N ARG A 39 -11.32 7.90 0.96
CA ARG A 39 -11.00 6.53 1.40
C ARG A 39 -11.11 6.39 2.91
N PHE A 40 -10.49 7.27 3.69
CA PHE A 40 -10.50 7.17 5.14
C PHE A 40 -11.90 7.41 5.70
N LEU A 41 -12.62 8.42 5.20
CA LEU A 41 -13.96 8.76 5.65
C LEU A 41 -14.97 7.62 5.43
N TYR A 42 -14.97 6.98 4.26
CA TYR A 42 -15.88 5.88 3.97
C TYR A 42 -15.43 4.54 4.58
N SER A 43 -14.13 4.33 4.78
CA SER A 43 -13.63 3.10 5.41
C SER A 43 -13.82 3.08 6.93
N ALA A 44 -13.73 4.23 7.59
CA ALA A 44 -13.82 4.34 9.05
C ALA A 44 -15.07 3.69 9.67
N PRO A 45 -16.32 4.00 9.21
CA PRO A 45 -17.51 3.39 9.79
C PRO A 45 -17.57 1.87 9.53
N LEU A 46 -17.10 1.42 8.37
CA LEU A 46 -17.08 -0.01 8.03
C LEU A 46 -16.08 -0.77 8.92
N VAL A 47 -14.88 -0.22 9.12
CA VAL A 47 -13.85 -0.81 9.99
C VAL A 47 -14.32 -0.83 11.44
N ALA A 48 -14.94 0.26 11.93
CA ALA A 48 -15.50 0.31 13.28
C ALA A 48 -16.58 -0.76 13.47
N LEU A 49 -17.48 -0.93 12.50
CA LEU A 49 -18.51 -1.97 12.53
C LEU A 49 -17.88 -3.38 12.57
N LEU A 50 -16.86 -3.64 11.73
CA LEU A 50 -16.16 -4.93 11.72
C LEU A 50 -15.50 -5.24 13.06
N VAL A 51 -14.87 -4.25 13.71
CA VAL A 51 -14.26 -4.42 15.04
C VAL A 51 -15.34 -4.75 16.08
N VAL A 52 -16.45 -4.02 16.09
CA VAL A 52 -17.56 -4.28 17.03
C VAL A 52 -18.14 -5.67 16.83
N VAL A 53 -18.42 -6.06 15.59
CA VAL A 53 -18.94 -7.40 15.25
C VAL A 53 -17.95 -8.48 15.66
N TYR A 54 -16.66 -8.28 15.39
CA TYR A 54 -15.62 -9.24 15.75
C TYR A 54 -15.54 -9.44 17.27
N LEU A 55 -15.52 -8.37 18.06
CA LEU A 55 -15.51 -8.46 19.53
C LEU A 55 -16.78 -9.12 20.07
N ALA A 56 -17.94 -8.81 19.48
CA ALA A 56 -19.21 -9.42 19.88
C ALA A 56 -19.27 -10.93 19.58
N VAL A 57 -18.74 -11.38 18.44
CA VAL A 57 -18.74 -12.80 18.04
C VAL A 57 -17.65 -13.60 18.75
N SER A 58 -16.47 -13.01 18.96
CA SER A 58 -15.34 -13.68 19.62
C SER A 58 -15.48 -13.73 21.14
N GLY A 59 -16.25 -12.81 21.74
CA GLY A 59 -16.35 -12.65 23.19
C GLY A 59 -15.07 -12.08 23.82
N GLU A 60 -14.10 -11.64 23.03
CA GLU A 60 -12.87 -11.05 23.53
C GLU A 60 -13.09 -9.61 24.01
N ALA A 61 -12.38 -9.23 25.07
CA ALA A 61 -12.31 -7.85 25.50
C ALA A 61 -11.47 -7.02 24.52
N PRO A 62 -11.77 -5.72 24.33
CA PRO A 62 -10.93 -4.85 23.51
C PRO A 62 -9.50 -4.84 24.05
N PRO A 63 -8.49 -4.90 23.17
CA PRO A 63 -7.09 -4.94 23.59
C PRO A 63 -6.72 -3.66 24.36
N GLY A 64 -5.88 -3.81 25.39
CA GLY A 64 -5.37 -2.68 26.15
C GLY A 64 -4.60 -1.71 25.25
N THR A 65 -4.97 -0.43 25.27
CA THR A 65 -4.23 0.59 24.53
C THR A 65 -3.16 1.22 25.43
N THR A 66 -1.93 1.31 24.93
CA THR A 66 -0.80 1.95 25.63
C THR A 66 -0.32 3.18 24.87
N VAL A 67 0.47 4.04 25.51
CA VAL A 67 1.08 5.20 24.81
C VAL A 67 1.93 4.74 23.61
N ARG A 68 2.64 3.61 23.75
CA ARG A 68 3.45 3.02 22.66
C ARG A 68 2.60 2.57 21.48
N PHE A 69 1.42 1.98 21.75
CA PHE A 69 0.45 1.61 20.72
C PHE A 69 0.00 2.82 19.91
N TRP A 70 -0.38 3.91 20.58
CA TRP A 70 -0.75 5.15 19.90
C TRP A 70 0.41 5.79 19.14
N GLY A 71 1.64 5.70 19.66
CA GLY A 71 2.84 6.12 18.95
C GLY A 71 2.99 5.45 17.59
N PHE A 72 2.87 4.12 17.54
CA PHE A 72 2.92 3.36 16.28
C PHE A 72 1.74 3.65 15.35
N ILE A 73 0.53 3.80 15.89
CA ILE A 73 -0.67 4.12 15.08
C ILE A 73 -0.52 5.47 14.40
N VAL A 74 -0.13 6.50 15.14
CA VAL A 74 -0.02 7.85 14.60
C VAL A 74 1.12 7.92 13.58
N SER A 75 2.30 7.37 13.90
CA SER A 75 3.43 7.39 12.96
C SER A 75 3.13 6.58 11.70
N GLY A 76 2.56 5.38 11.84
CA GLY A 76 2.20 4.50 10.73
C GLY A 76 1.10 5.10 9.85
N GLY A 77 0.05 5.66 10.46
CA GLY A 77 -1.05 6.32 9.76
C GLY A 77 -0.57 7.55 8.97
N LEU A 78 0.24 8.41 9.58
CA LEU A 78 0.81 9.57 8.91
C LEU A 78 1.73 9.16 7.75
N ALA A 79 2.64 8.21 7.97
CA ALA A 79 3.51 7.68 6.93
C ALA A 79 2.70 7.12 5.75
N GLN A 80 1.62 6.39 6.03
CA GLN A 80 0.72 5.84 5.02
C GLN A 80 -0.02 6.93 4.22
N ILE A 81 -0.50 7.98 4.89
CA ILE A 81 -1.16 9.12 4.23
C ILE A 81 -0.17 9.83 3.30
N VAL A 82 1.02 10.18 3.80
CA VAL A 82 2.07 10.85 3.02
C VAL A 82 2.50 9.99 1.84
N ALA A 83 2.73 8.69 2.04
CA ALA A 83 3.07 7.76 0.97
C ALA A 83 1.98 7.70 -0.11
N THR A 84 0.70 7.70 0.28
CA THR A 84 -0.41 7.71 -0.67
C THR A 84 -0.44 9.00 -1.49
N MET A 85 -0.23 10.16 -0.84
CA MET A 85 -0.15 11.45 -1.54
C MET A 85 1.01 11.48 -2.54
N CYS A 86 2.20 10.98 -2.15
CA CYS A 86 3.35 10.87 -3.04
C CYS A 86 3.05 10.00 -4.27
N VAL A 87 2.41 8.84 -4.08
CA VAL A 87 2.00 7.96 -5.20
C VAL A 87 1.00 8.67 -6.12
N VAL A 88 0.04 9.42 -5.57
CA VAL A 88 -0.94 10.13 -6.41
C VAL A 88 -0.31 11.31 -7.16
N ALA A 89 0.65 12.02 -6.54
CA ALA A 89 1.44 13.06 -7.19
C ALA A 89 2.27 12.50 -8.36
N LEU A 90 2.81 11.28 -8.20
CA LEU A 90 3.58 10.57 -9.21
C LEU A 90 2.76 10.26 -10.47
N PHE A 91 1.44 10.03 -10.35
CA PHE A 91 0.54 9.92 -11.51
C PHE A 91 0.50 11.19 -12.36
N GLY A 92 0.93 12.35 -11.85
CA GLY A 92 0.98 13.62 -12.58
C GLY A 92 2.30 13.88 -13.31
N ARG A 93 3.29 12.98 -13.19
CA ARG A 93 4.62 13.14 -13.79
C ARG A 93 4.73 12.31 -15.08
N ARG A 94 5.49 12.82 -16.05
CA ARG A 94 5.63 12.29 -17.41
C ARG A 94 6.20 10.86 -17.47
N ASN A 95 6.86 10.38 -16.41
CA ASN A 95 7.46 9.04 -16.34
C ASN A 95 6.85 8.18 -15.22
N PHE A 96 5.54 7.98 -15.30
CA PHE A 96 4.74 7.19 -14.35
C PHE A 96 5.28 5.77 -14.13
N ALA A 97 5.76 5.11 -15.20
CA ALA A 97 6.31 3.76 -15.16
C ALA A 97 7.48 3.65 -14.17
N VAL A 98 8.48 4.54 -14.28
CA VAL A 98 9.63 4.59 -13.36
C VAL A 98 9.19 4.76 -11.91
N GLY A 99 8.16 5.58 -11.68
CA GLY A 99 7.61 5.80 -10.36
C GLY A 99 6.97 4.57 -9.72
N ILE A 100 6.18 3.80 -10.48
CA ILE A 100 5.59 2.54 -10.00
C ILE A 100 6.67 1.50 -9.75
N THR A 101 7.69 1.48 -10.59
CA THR A 101 8.79 0.53 -10.43
C THR A 101 9.58 0.83 -9.16
N LEU A 102 9.94 2.09 -8.89
CA LEU A 102 10.55 2.48 -7.62
C LEU A 102 9.66 2.17 -6.40
N LYS A 103 8.34 2.33 -6.50
CA LYS A 103 7.43 1.95 -5.42
C LYS A 103 7.56 0.46 -5.04
N LYS A 104 7.93 -0.40 -5.99
CA LYS A 104 8.01 -1.85 -5.77
C LYS A 104 9.22 -2.29 -4.92
N THR A 105 10.12 -1.37 -4.55
CA THR A 105 11.16 -1.61 -3.54
C THR A 105 10.60 -1.69 -2.11
N GLU A 106 9.29 -1.44 -1.92
CA GLU A 106 8.57 -1.59 -0.65
C GLU A 106 8.88 -2.92 0.04
N VAL A 107 8.95 -4.03 -0.70
CA VAL A 107 9.22 -5.36 -0.12
C VAL A 107 10.57 -5.40 0.61
N MET A 108 11.60 -4.80 0.03
CA MET A 108 12.93 -4.75 0.64
C MET A 108 12.95 -3.84 1.88
N LEU A 109 12.30 -2.68 1.79
CA LEU A 109 12.20 -1.75 2.92
C LEU A 109 11.40 -2.35 4.08
N THR A 110 10.32 -3.08 3.80
CA THR A 110 9.52 -3.78 4.81
C THR A 110 10.34 -4.86 5.53
N ALA A 111 11.18 -5.61 4.81
CA ALA A 111 12.09 -6.58 5.42
C ALA A 111 13.13 -5.91 6.34
N LEU A 112 13.71 -4.80 5.91
CA LEU A 112 14.69 -4.05 6.71
C LEU A 112 14.06 -3.40 7.95
N VAL A 113 12.89 -2.77 7.79
CA VAL A 113 12.15 -2.16 8.91
C VAL A 113 11.65 -3.24 9.86
N GLY A 114 11.19 -4.39 9.35
CA GLY A 114 10.81 -5.55 10.17
C GLY A 114 11.96 -6.05 11.04
N LEU A 115 13.14 -6.21 10.44
CA LEU A 115 14.34 -6.56 11.19
C LEU A 115 14.73 -5.49 12.23
N ALA A 116 14.71 -4.21 11.84
CA ALA A 116 15.15 -3.11 12.72
C ALA A 116 14.18 -2.83 13.89
N VAL A 117 12.87 -2.94 13.65
CA VAL A 117 11.82 -2.54 14.61
C VAL A 117 11.28 -3.74 15.39
N LEU A 118 11.08 -4.88 14.74
CA LEU A 118 10.55 -6.10 15.37
C LEU A 118 11.65 -7.09 15.76
N GLY A 119 12.88 -6.94 15.24
CA GLY A 119 13.95 -7.92 15.46
C GLY A 119 13.77 -9.21 14.66
N GLU A 120 12.80 -9.24 13.75
CA GLU A 120 12.48 -10.44 12.96
C GLU A 120 13.38 -10.53 11.73
N ALA A 121 14.38 -11.41 11.80
CA ALA A 121 15.25 -11.70 10.67
C ALA A 121 14.55 -12.60 9.65
N VAL A 122 14.66 -12.23 8.39
CA VAL A 122 14.16 -13.04 7.28
C VAL A 122 15.19 -14.11 6.91
N SER A 123 14.72 -15.31 6.56
CA SER A 123 15.62 -16.40 6.18
C SER A 123 16.45 -16.05 4.93
N ALA A 124 17.62 -16.67 4.78
CA ALA A 124 18.47 -16.48 3.61
C ALA A 124 17.74 -16.77 2.28
N SER A 125 16.85 -17.77 2.26
CA SER A 125 16.01 -18.08 1.10
C SER A 125 15.06 -16.93 0.73
N VAL A 126 14.48 -16.24 1.71
CA VAL A 126 13.61 -15.09 1.46
C VAL A 126 14.42 -13.87 1.01
N VAL A 127 15.62 -13.65 1.56
CA VAL A 127 16.52 -12.59 1.09
C VAL A 127 16.86 -12.76 -0.39
N ILE A 128 17.17 -14.00 -0.82
CA ILE A 128 17.41 -14.32 -2.23
C ILE A 128 16.16 -14.03 -3.08
N ALA A 129 14.97 -14.42 -2.60
CA ALA A 129 13.70 -14.15 -3.30
C ALA A 129 13.42 -12.64 -3.46
N ILE A 130 13.70 -11.84 -2.42
CA ILE A 130 13.61 -10.38 -2.48
C ILE A 130 14.60 -9.84 -3.53
N GLY A 131 15.82 -10.38 -3.59
CA GLY A 131 16.83 -10.03 -4.59
C GLY A 131 16.35 -10.28 -6.02
N PHE A 132 15.74 -11.44 -6.30
CA PHE A 132 15.12 -11.72 -7.60
C PHE A 132 13.99 -10.74 -7.92
N GLY A 133 13.14 -10.42 -6.95
CA GLY A 133 12.10 -9.41 -7.09
C GLY A 133 12.67 -8.04 -7.45
N PHE A 134 13.77 -7.64 -6.81
CA PHE A 134 14.46 -6.39 -7.08
C PHE A 134 15.05 -6.34 -8.49
N ILE A 135 15.68 -7.42 -8.97
CA ILE A 135 16.18 -7.51 -10.34
C ILE A 135 15.03 -7.32 -11.34
N GLY A 136 13.89 -7.99 -11.13
CA GLY A 136 12.71 -7.82 -11.98
C GLY A 136 12.19 -6.38 -12.00
N VAL A 137 12.25 -5.68 -10.86
CA VAL A 137 11.93 -4.25 -10.75
C VAL A 137 12.92 -3.42 -11.57
N VAL A 138 14.23 -3.65 -11.44
CA VAL A 138 15.24 -2.91 -12.23
C VAL A 138 15.03 -3.10 -13.73
N LEU A 139 14.77 -4.33 -14.18
CA LEU A 139 14.50 -4.61 -15.60
C LEU A 139 13.24 -3.91 -16.12
N LEU A 140 12.19 -3.78 -15.29
CA LEU A 140 10.96 -3.05 -15.63
C LEU A 140 11.08 -1.53 -15.48
N SER A 141 12.22 -1.02 -15.01
CA SER A 141 12.43 0.42 -14.83
C SER A 141 12.83 1.15 -16.11
N GLU A 142 13.09 0.43 -17.20
CA GLU A 142 13.45 1.05 -18.46
C GLU A 142 12.26 1.88 -19.01
N PRO A 143 12.43 3.20 -19.18
CA PRO A 143 11.41 4.01 -19.84
C PRO A 143 11.27 3.52 -21.29
N PRO A 144 10.04 3.43 -21.85
CA PRO A 144 9.84 2.96 -23.21
C PRO A 144 10.70 3.76 -24.17
N ARG A 145 11.68 3.10 -24.81
CA ARG A 145 12.50 3.66 -25.88
C ARG A 145 11.66 3.67 -27.16
N GLY A 146 10.83 4.70 -27.31
CA GLY A 146 10.06 4.96 -28.52
C GLY A 146 8.66 5.51 -28.25
N LEU A 147 8.41 6.74 -28.73
CA LEU A 147 7.18 7.27 -29.35
C LEU A 147 5.86 6.59 -28.90
N VAL A 148 4.93 7.27 -28.23
CA VAL A 148 4.05 8.31 -28.77
C VAL A 148 3.64 9.24 -27.62
N ALA A 149 3.77 10.55 -27.82
CA ALA A 149 3.10 11.53 -26.96
C ALA A 149 1.59 11.35 -27.13
N LEU A 150 0.93 10.76 -26.13
CA LEU A 150 -0.54 10.72 -26.11
C LEU A 150 -1.05 12.15 -26.13
N PRO A 151 -1.87 12.55 -27.13
CA PRO A 151 -2.50 13.85 -27.14
C PRO A 151 -3.52 13.86 -26.01
N TRP A 152 -3.21 14.62 -24.96
CA TRP A 152 -4.13 14.88 -23.87
C TRP A 152 -5.29 15.72 -24.41
N ARG A 153 -6.49 15.12 -24.42
CA ARG A 153 -7.78 15.81 -24.33
C ARG A 153 -8.46 15.36 -23.05
#